data_AF-A0A7H0KCB6-F1
#
_entry.id   AF-A0A7H0KCB6-F1
#
_cell.length_a   1.000
_cell.length_b   1.000
_cell.length_c   1.000
_cell.angle_alpha   90.00
_cell.angle_beta   90.00
_cell.angle_gamma   90.00
#
_symmetry.space_group_name_H-M   'P 1'
#
loop_
_entity.id
_entity.type
_entity.pdbx_description
1 polymer ?
#
loop_
_entity_poly.entity_id
_entity_poly.type
_entity_poly.pdbx_seq_one_letter_code
_entity_poly.pdbx_strand_id
1 'polypeptide(L)'
;MRSFAKKQPACAWCGKEIPVNHGRGRKRKYCGPSCKQRAYEQRTMLAGTSIDEDAVILNRNRVAEIRDRLYALRCAAEDIRTASAEGASADDLAPLCDELVGLAQQLERLR
;
A
#
# COMPACT_ATOMS: atom_id res chain seq x y z
N MET A 1 -10.65 20.22 -10.24
CA MET A 1 -9.25 20.10 -10.70
C MET A 1 -8.62 18.85 -10.08
N ARG A 2 -8.48 17.75 -10.83
CA ARG A 2 -7.69 16.59 -10.36
C ARG A 2 -6.21 16.94 -10.50
N SER A 3 -5.52 17.12 -9.37
CA SER A 3 -4.08 17.27 -9.34
C SER A 3 -3.43 15.95 -9.80
N PHE A 4 -2.83 15.93 -10.98
CA PHE A 4 -1.94 14.85 -11.39
C PHE A 4 -0.58 15.05 -10.71
N ALA A 5 -0.53 14.77 -9.41
CA ALA A 5 0.74 14.67 -8.70
C ALA A 5 1.59 13.59 -9.41
N LYS A 6 2.80 13.95 -9.86
CA LYS A 6 3.75 13.01 -10.45
C LYS A 6 4.01 11.89 -9.42
N LYS A 7 3.50 10.68 -9.67
CA LYS A 7 3.75 9.52 -8.78
C LYS A 7 5.26 9.34 -8.65
N GLN A 8 5.75 9.45 -7.41
CA GLN A 8 7.16 9.17 -7.12
C GLN A 8 7.50 7.74 -7.53
N PRO A 9 8.72 7.47 -8.05
CA PRO A 9 9.12 6.12 -8.40
C PRO A 9 9.09 5.24 -7.14
N ALA A 10 8.30 4.18 -7.16
CA ALA A 10 8.20 3.21 -6.08
C ALA A 10 9.12 2.01 -6.30
N CYS A 11 9.59 1.43 -5.21
CA CYS A 11 10.40 0.22 -5.22
C CYS A 11 9.61 -0.98 -5.74
N ALA A 12 10.09 -1.62 -6.79
CA ALA A 12 9.45 -2.81 -7.37
C ALA A 12 9.49 -4.04 -6.46
N TRP A 13 10.22 -4.00 -5.33
CA TRP A 13 10.15 -4.99 -4.24
C TRP A 13 9.42 -4.47 -2.98
N CYS A 14 9.52 -3.17 -2.73
CA CYS A 14 9.05 -2.46 -1.54
C CYS A 14 7.62 -1.95 -1.49
N GLY A 15 7.21 -1.38 -2.62
CA GLY A 15 6.27 -0.25 -2.64
C GLY A 15 6.87 1.07 -2.11
N LYS A 16 7.88 1.05 -1.23
CA LYS A 16 8.52 2.27 -0.68
C LYS A 16 9.05 3.21 -1.77
N GLU A 17 8.85 4.51 -1.57
CA GLU A 17 9.37 5.56 -2.45
C GLU A 17 10.89 5.44 -2.63
N ILE A 18 11.34 5.60 -3.86
CA ILE A 18 12.75 5.65 -4.23
C ILE A 18 13.13 7.12 -4.37
N PRO A 19 14.24 7.57 -3.74
CA PRO A 19 14.75 8.91 -3.96
C PRO A 19 14.93 9.18 -5.46
N VAL A 20 14.30 10.24 -5.96
CA VAL A 20 14.41 10.63 -7.36
C VAL A 20 15.84 11.06 -7.63
N ASN A 21 16.54 10.29 -8.46
CA ASN A 21 17.86 10.68 -8.92
C ASN A 21 17.70 11.65 -10.10
N HIS A 22 18.06 12.92 -9.90
CA HIS A 22 17.91 13.98 -10.92
C HIS A 22 19.01 13.96 -12.00
N GLY A 23 20.02 13.10 -11.85
CA GLY A 23 21.09 12.93 -12.84
C GLY A 23 20.67 12.14 -14.09
N ARG A 24 21.48 12.21 -15.15
CA ARG A 24 21.31 11.37 -16.35
C ARG A 24 21.69 9.92 -16.02
N GLY A 25 20.86 8.96 -16.39
CA GLY A 25 21.13 7.53 -16.20
C GLY A 25 19.89 6.66 -16.04
N ARG A 26 20.09 5.34 -15.91
CA ARG A 26 19.00 4.38 -15.72
C ARG A 26 18.31 4.62 -14.36
N LYS A 27 16.99 4.80 -14.39
CA LYS A 27 16.18 4.96 -13.17
C LYS A 27 16.32 3.73 -12.27
N ARG A 28 16.41 3.96 -10.96
CA ARG A 28 16.47 2.90 -9.95
C ARG A 28 15.12 2.18 -9.87
N LYS A 29 15.15 0.84 -9.88
CA LYS A 29 13.97 -0.03 -9.70
C LYS A 29 13.76 -0.45 -8.23
N TYR A 30 14.78 -0.35 -7.38
CA TYR A 30 14.74 -0.80 -5.98
C TYR A 30 15.31 0.23 -5.01
N CYS A 31 14.73 0.33 -3.81
CA CYS A 31 15.16 1.26 -2.76
C CYS A 31 16.54 0.93 -2.17
N GLY A 32 17.02 -0.32 -2.29
CA GLY A 32 18.35 -0.73 -1.84
C GLY A 32 18.74 -2.16 -2.26
N PRO A 33 19.98 -2.60 -1.95
CA PRO A 33 20.50 -3.92 -2.33
C PRO A 33 19.67 -5.10 -1.81
N SER A 34 19.19 -5.05 -0.56
CA SER A 34 18.35 -6.11 0.03
C SER A 34 17.08 -6.36 -0.78
N CYS A 35 16.38 -5.29 -1.18
CA CYS A 35 15.18 -5.38 -2.02
C CYS A 35 15.48 -5.93 -3.42
N LYS A 36 16.65 -5.60 -3.98
CA LYS A 36 17.10 -6.15 -5.27
C LYS A 36 17.39 -7.66 -5.15
N GLN A 37 18.04 -8.07 -4.06
CA GLN A 37 18.41 -9.47 -3.80
C GLN A 37 17.16 -10.35 -3.64
N ARG A 38 16.20 -9.94 -2.81
CA ARG A 38 14.94 -10.67 -2.64
C ARG A 38 14.14 -10.81 -3.94
N ALA A 39 14.15 -9.78 -4.78
CA ALA A 39 13.52 -9.82 -6.11
C ALA A 39 14.19 -10.81 -7.07
N TYR A 40 15.50 -11.04 -6.90
CA TYR A 40 16.20 -12.09 -7.63
C TYR A 40 15.82 -13.47 -7.09
N GLU A 41 15.89 -13.67 -5.78
CA GLU A 41 15.55 -14.94 -5.11
C GLU A 41 14.13 -15.40 -5.44
N GLN A 42 13.13 -14.50 -5.41
CA GLN A 42 11.77 -14.85 -5.79
C GLN A 42 11.67 -15.34 -7.24
N ARG A 43 12.33 -14.67 -8.19
CA ARG A 43 12.31 -15.10 -9.60
C ARG A 43 13.00 -16.44 -9.79
N THR A 44 14.11 -16.67 -9.08
CA THR A 44 14.81 -17.96 -9.13
C THR A 44 13.98 -19.07 -8.51
N MET A 45 13.27 -18.81 -7.40
CA MET A 45 12.37 -19.79 -6.78
C MET A 45 11.18 -20.16 -7.66
N LEU A 46 10.67 -19.21 -8.46
CA LEU A 46 9.54 -19.44 -9.36
C LEU A 46 9.97 -20.01 -10.72
N ALA A 47 11.28 -20.00 -11.03
CA ALA A 47 11.80 -20.54 -12.28
C ALA A 47 11.46 -22.04 -12.40
N GLY A 48 10.76 -22.41 -13.47
CA GLY A 48 10.30 -23.79 -13.70
C GLY A 48 8.91 -24.11 -13.14
N THR A 49 8.22 -23.15 -12.51
CA THR A 49 6.80 -23.26 -12.17
C THR A 49 5.92 -22.66 -13.27
N SER A 50 4.64 -23.06 -13.33
CA SER A 50 3.63 -22.46 -14.23
C SER A 50 2.99 -21.20 -13.64
N ILE A 51 3.65 -20.56 -12.66
CA ILE A 51 3.14 -19.38 -11.99
C ILE A 51 3.48 -18.15 -12.84
N ASP A 52 2.48 -17.31 -13.09
CA ASP A 52 2.64 -16.07 -13.84
C ASP A 52 3.68 -15.14 -13.17
N GLU A 53 4.50 -14.44 -13.95
CA GLU A 53 5.52 -13.52 -13.44
C GLU A 53 4.92 -12.36 -12.63
N ASP A 54 3.68 -11.97 -12.93
CA ASP A 54 2.93 -10.93 -12.23
C ASP A 54 2.05 -11.48 -11.09
N ALA A 55 2.08 -12.79 -10.82
CA ALA A 55 1.31 -13.39 -9.74
C ALA A 55 1.81 -12.93 -8.36
N VAL A 56 0.86 -12.58 -7.49
CA VAL A 56 1.13 -12.29 -6.08
C VAL A 56 0.84 -13.55 -5.26
N ILE A 57 1.88 -14.13 -4.67
CA ILE A 57 1.74 -15.27 -3.77
C ILE A 57 1.62 -14.76 -2.34
N LEU A 58 0.46 -15.02 -1.71
CA LEU A 58 0.18 -14.65 -0.32
C LEU A 58 -0.10 -15.90 0.52
N ASN A 59 0.41 -15.92 1.75
CA ASN A 59 -0.03 -16.92 2.73
C ASN A 59 -1.50 -16.65 3.11
N ARG A 60 -2.27 -17.70 3.40
CA ARG A 60 -3.66 -17.60 3.91
C ARG A 60 -3.76 -16.66 5.12
N ASN A 61 -2.81 -16.69 6.04
CA ASN A 61 -2.79 -15.80 7.21
C ASN A 61 -2.67 -14.33 6.79
N ARG A 62 -1.89 -14.05 5.75
CA ARG A 62 -1.76 -12.69 5.20
C ARG A 62 -3.07 -12.25 4.55
N VAL A 63 -3.77 -13.13 3.84
CA VAL A 63 -5.09 -12.82 3.27
C VAL A 63 -6.11 -12.51 4.37
N ALA A 64 -6.11 -13.28 5.46
CA ALA A 64 -6.97 -13.03 6.62
C ALA A 64 -6.69 -11.65 7.23
N GLU A 65 -5.42 -11.34 7.51
CA GLU A 65 -5.01 -10.05 8.04
C GLU A 65 -5.43 -8.86 7.14
N ILE A 66 -5.31 -9.02 5.80
CA ILE A 66 -5.77 -7.99 4.86
C ILE A 66 -7.28 -7.80 4.95
N ARG A 67 -8.04 -8.89 5.04
CA ARG A 67 -9.50 -8.82 5.19
C ARG A 67 -9.90 -8.13 6.48
N ASP A 68 -9.23 -8.44 7.59
CA ASP A 68 -9.51 -7.82 8.89
C ASP A 68 -9.24 -6.31 8.86
N ARG A 69 -8.14 -5.88 8.23
CA ARG A 69 -7.83 -4.45 8.06
C ARG A 69 -8.80 -3.74 7.12
N LEU A 70 -9.22 -4.38 6.03
CA LEU A 70 -10.24 -3.84 5.13
C LEU A 70 -11.59 -3.71 5.85
N TYR A 71 -11.91 -4.66 6.71
CA TYR A 71 -13.11 -4.61 7.55
C TYR A 71 -13.06 -3.40 8.50
N ALA A 72 -11.95 -3.22 9.22
CA ALA A 72 -11.76 -2.06 10.10
C ALA A 72 -11.87 -0.73 9.34
N LEU A 73 -11.25 -0.63 8.16
CA LEU A 73 -11.34 0.56 7.30
C LEU A 73 -12.78 0.87 6.89
N ARG A 74 -13.56 -0.16 6.51
CA ARG A 74 -14.98 0.01 6.18
C ARG A 74 -15.78 0.49 7.40
N CYS A 75 -15.57 -0.11 8.56
CA CYS A 75 -16.27 0.29 9.79
C CYS A 75 -15.99 1.75 10.14
N ALA A 76 -14.73 2.21 10.11
CA ALA A 76 -14.40 3.61 10.32
C ALA A 76 -15.13 4.55 9.33
N ALA A 77 -15.30 4.14 8.08
CA ALA A 77 -16.07 4.91 7.10
C ALA A 77 -17.59 4.92 7.40
N GLU A 78 -18.13 3.81 7.91
CA GLU A 78 -19.51 3.69 8.34
C GLU A 78 -19.79 4.54 9.60
N ASP A 79 -18.83 4.64 10.51
CA ASP A 79 -18.89 5.47 11.71
C ASP A 79 -18.94 6.96 11.33
N ILE A 80 -18.07 7.40 10.41
CA ILE A 80 -18.12 8.77 9.85
C ILE A 80 -19.48 9.06 9.22
N ARG A 81 -20.02 8.12 8.42
CA ARG A 81 -21.34 8.28 7.79
C ARG A 81 -22.43 8.44 8.84
N THR A 82 -22.37 7.67 9.92
CA THR A 82 -23.36 7.70 11.01
C THR A 82 -23.26 9.01 11.78
N ALA A 83 -22.06 9.39 12.22
CA ALA A 83 -21.82 10.67 12.90
C ALA A 83 -22.27 11.86 12.05
N SER A 84 -21.99 11.84 10.73
CA SER A 84 -22.46 12.88 9.82
C SER A 84 -23.98 12.92 9.70
N ALA A 85 -24.66 11.76 9.70
CA ALA A 85 -26.12 11.69 9.64
C ALA A 85 -26.78 12.18 10.94
N GLU A 86 -26.08 12.03 12.07
CA GLU A 86 -26.50 12.52 13.40
C GLU A 86 -26.16 14.00 13.63
N GLY A 87 -25.52 14.66 12.67
CA GLY A 87 -25.19 16.08 12.76
C GLY A 87 -23.97 16.39 13.65
N ALA A 88 -23.05 15.43 13.80
CA ALA A 88 -21.79 15.63 14.50
C ALA A 88 -21.03 16.84 13.96
N SER A 89 -20.33 17.54 14.85
CA SER A 89 -19.58 18.73 14.48
C SER A 89 -18.34 18.37 13.64
N ALA A 90 -17.74 19.38 13.00
CA ALA A 90 -16.48 19.17 12.31
C ALA A 90 -15.35 18.70 13.26
N ASP A 91 -15.37 19.17 14.50
CA ASP A 91 -14.39 18.78 15.53
C ASP A 91 -14.56 17.31 15.94
N ASP A 92 -15.79 16.78 15.91
CA ASP A 92 -16.08 15.37 16.19
C ASP A 92 -15.77 14.45 14.99
N LEU A 93 -15.95 14.94 13.76
CA LEU A 93 -15.69 14.19 12.52
C LEU A 93 -14.20 14.12 12.17
N ALA A 94 -13.41 15.15 12.53
CA ALA A 94 -11.98 15.20 12.26
C ALA A 94 -11.20 13.96 12.77
N PRO A 95 -11.32 13.54 14.05
CA PRO A 95 -10.59 12.37 14.54
C PRO A 95 -11.01 11.07 13.84
N LEU A 96 -12.28 10.92 13.47
CA LEU A 96 -12.76 9.73 12.74
C LEU A 96 -12.15 9.68 11.32
N CYS A 97 -12.05 10.83 10.65
CA CYS A 97 -11.39 10.94 9.36
C CYS A 97 -9.89 10.63 9.45
N ASP A 98 -9.22 11.11 10.50
CA ASP A 98 -7.80 10.82 10.74
C ASP A 98 -7.56 9.31 10.98
N GLU A 99 -8.43 8.66 11.75
CA GLU A 99 -8.41 7.21 11.96
C GLU A 99 -8.58 6.46 10.63
N LEU A 100 -9.58 6.82 9.82
CA LEU A 100 -9.83 6.21 8.51
C LEU A 100 -8.59 6.32 7.60
N VAL A 101 -7.98 7.50 7.54
CA VAL A 101 -6.76 7.74 6.74
C VAL A 101 -5.59 6.91 7.30
N GLY A 102 -5.46 6.82 8.62
CA GLY A 102 -4.45 5.99 9.29
C GLY A 102 -4.58 4.51 8.91
N LEU A 103 -5.79 3.95 8.96
CA LEU A 103 -6.08 2.58 8.54
C LEU A 103 -5.74 2.35 7.07
N ALA A 104 -6.07 3.31 6.19
CA ALA A 104 -5.75 3.23 4.77
C ALA A 104 -4.23 3.20 4.54
N GLN A 105 -3.47 4.09 5.18
CA GLN A 105 -2.00 4.13 5.08
C GLN A 105 -1.33 2.85 5.60
N GLN A 106 -1.87 2.24 6.66
CA GLN A 106 -1.40 0.95 7.16
C GLN A 106 -1.64 -0.18 6.16
N LEU A 107 -2.75 -0.12 5.42
CA LEU A 107 -3.13 -1.08 4.39
C LEU A 107 -2.28 -0.92 3.12
N GLU A 108 -1.91 0.31 2.74
CA GLU A 108 -1.00 0.57 1.61
C GLU A 108 0.41 -0.01 1.83
N ARG A 109 0.81 -0.22 3.09
CA ARG A 109 2.10 -0.82 3.44
C ARG A 109 2.14 -2.36 3.33
N LEU A 110 1.10 -2.97 2.76
CA LEU A 110 1.03 -4.41 2.51
C LEU A 110 1.90 -4.81 1.30
N ARG A 111 3.13 -5.23 1.58
CA ARG A 111 3.81 -6.30 0.83
C ARG A 111 4.20 -7.43 1.76
#